data_AF-A0A7C9IQ76-F1
#
_entry.id   AF-A0A7C9IQ76-F1
#
_cell.length_a   1.000
_cell.length_b   1.000
_cell.length_c   1.000
_cell.angle_alpha   90.00
_cell.angle_beta   90.00
_cell.angle_gamma   90.00
#
_symmetry.space_group_name_H-M   'P 1'
#
loop_
_entity.id
_entity.type
_entity.pdbx_description
1 polymer ?
#
loop_
_entity_poly.entity_id
_entity_poly.type
_entity_poly.pdbx_seq_one_letter_code
_entity_poly.pdbx_strand_id
1 'polypeptide(L)'
;MRSGFLKYGVAAFLAAALPASAQEFGDAAAGEAVFGRCSGCHQVGPSARNRVGPQLNGIFGRQAATVDGFRYSNAFQRAGAKGLEWHIDELDAFLENPKQLVPGTRMSFRGISDEGERADLIAYLRQYSDSPANIPEADPTAMATDHEVAPDILALVGDPEYGEYLSSECTTCHRVDGQDAGIPSIVLWPEEDFVIAMHAYKAKVREHPVMNMVAGRLSDEEIAALAAYFAKIESQ
;
A
#
# COMPACT_ATOMS: atom_id res chain seq x y z
N MET A 1 -49.41 -25.55 -53.00
CA MET A 1 -48.03 -25.90 -53.38
C MET A 1 -47.07 -25.00 -52.61
N ARG A 2 -46.25 -25.60 -51.72
CA ARG A 2 -44.98 -25.15 -51.07
C ARG A 2 -45.02 -23.82 -50.29
N SER A 3 -45.17 -23.79 -48.95
CA SER A 3 -44.24 -24.19 -47.86
C SER A 3 -42.85 -23.55 -47.91
N GLY A 4 -42.45 -22.86 -46.82
CA GLY A 4 -41.04 -22.85 -46.38
C GLY A 4 -40.49 -21.58 -45.72
N PHE A 5 -40.80 -21.39 -44.44
CA PHE A 5 -40.12 -20.62 -43.39
C PHE A 5 -38.69 -20.11 -43.64
N LEU A 6 -38.49 -18.80 -43.46
CA LEU A 6 -37.18 -18.13 -43.41
C LEU A 6 -36.61 -18.24 -41.98
N LYS A 7 -35.55 -19.05 -41.83
CA LYS A 7 -34.84 -19.25 -40.56
C LYS A 7 -33.88 -18.07 -40.32
N TYR A 8 -34.20 -17.18 -39.39
CA TYR A 8 -33.22 -16.23 -38.83
C TYR A 8 -32.45 -16.92 -37.72
N GLY A 9 -31.21 -17.32 -38.01
CA GLY A 9 -30.28 -17.83 -37.00
C GLY A 9 -29.76 -16.66 -36.16
N VAL A 10 -30.10 -16.66 -34.87
CA VAL A 10 -29.47 -15.80 -33.87
C VAL A 10 -28.05 -16.35 -33.64
N ALA A 11 -27.04 -15.66 -34.18
CA ALA A 11 -25.65 -15.94 -33.85
C ALA A 11 -25.37 -15.42 -32.43
N ALA A 12 -25.25 -16.35 -31.48
CA ALA A 12 -24.84 -16.04 -30.12
C ALA A 12 -23.36 -15.63 -30.12
N PHE A 13 -23.09 -14.34 -29.93
CA PHE A 13 -21.75 -13.83 -29.61
C PHE A 13 -21.39 -14.29 -28.18
N LEU A 14 -20.58 -15.34 -28.07
CA LEU A 14 -19.84 -15.63 -26.85
C LEU A 14 -18.76 -14.56 -26.69
N ALA A 15 -19.06 -13.54 -25.89
CA ALA A 15 -18.04 -12.65 -25.34
C ALA A 15 -17.21 -13.48 -24.35
N ALA A 16 -16.03 -13.95 -24.80
CA ALA A 16 -15.04 -14.48 -23.90
C ALA A 16 -14.57 -13.34 -23.00
N ALA A 17 -14.99 -13.35 -21.73
CA ALA A 17 -14.39 -12.53 -20.70
C ALA A 17 -12.94 -13.00 -20.53
N LEU A 18 -11.99 -12.21 -21.02
CA LEU A 18 -10.59 -12.39 -20.67
C LEU A 18 -10.47 -12.16 -19.15
N PRO A 19 -9.78 -13.03 -18.40
CA PRO A 19 -9.45 -12.72 -17.02
C PRO A 19 -8.63 -11.44 -17.00
N ALA A 20 -9.07 -10.45 -16.24
CA ALA A 20 -8.24 -9.33 -15.88
C ALA A 20 -7.02 -9.90 -15.16
N SER A 21 -5.84 -9.77 -15.78
CA SER A 21 -4.58 -10.05 -15.13
C SER A 21 -4.51 -9.19 -13.88
N ALA A 22 -4.48 -9.83 -12.71
CA ALA A 22 -4.06 -9.19 -11.47
C ALA A 22 -2.69 -8.57 -11.76
N GLN A 23 -2.57 -7.26 -11.59
CA GLN A 23 -1.30 -6.57 -11.74
C GLN A 23 -0.39 -7.11 -10.63
N GLU A 24 0.56 -7.99 -10.97
CA GLU A 24 1.60 -8.37 -10.01
C GLU A 24 2.35 -7.10 -9.63
N PHE A 25 2.35 -6.77 -8.34
CA PHE A 25 3.24 -5.74 -7.81
C PHE A 25 4.68 -6.23 -8.03
N GLY A 26 5.53 -5.39 -8.66
CA GLY A 26 6.85 -5.78 -9.15
C GLY A 26 7.79 -6.42 -8.12
N ASP A 27 8.93 -6.92 -8.59
CA ASP A 27 9.94 -7.57 -7.76
C ASP A 27 10.78 -6.52 -7.01
N ALA A 28 10.62 -6.45 -5.69
CA ALA A 28 11.36 -5.50 -4.86
C ALA A 28 12.88 -5.72 -4.86
N ALA A 29 13.36 -6.96 -5.06
CA ALA A 29 14.79 -7.23 -5.19
C ALA A 29 15.34 -6.72 -6.52
N ALA A 30 14.59 -6.84 -7.61
CA ALA A 30 14.91 -6.18 -8.88
C ALA A 30 14.84 -4.65 -8.74
N GLY A 31 13.87 -4.15 -7.99
CA GLY A 31 13.65 -2.73 -7.70
C GLY A 31 14.82 -2.07 -6.97
N GLU A 32 15.49 -2.78 -6.06
CA GLU A 32 16.70 -2.31 -5.41
C GLU A 32 17.79 -1.96 -6.43
N ALA A 33 17.94 -2.78 -7.48
CA ALA A 33 18.89 -2.50 -8.56
C ALA A 33 18.50 -1.25 -9.35
N VAL A 34 17.20 -1.05 -9.62
CA VAL A 34 16.69 0.17 -10.27
C VAL A 34 16.93 1.41 -9.39
N PHE A 35 16.78 1.29 -8.07
CA PHE A 35 17.04 2.36 -7.11
C PHE A 35 18.49 2.86 -7.13
N GLY A 36 19.43 2.08 -7.67
CA GLY A 36 20.78 2.54 -7.98
C GLY A 36 20.83 3.83 -8.82
N ARG A 37 19.81 4.10 -9.64
CA ARG A 37 19.65 5.35 -10.42
C ARG A 37 19.27 6.56 -9.55
N CYS A 38 18.71 6.31 -8.37
CA CYS A 38 18.17 7.31 -7.44
C CYS A 38 19.13 7.59 -6.27
N SER A 39 19.92 6.60 -5.87
CA SER A 39 20.77 6.60 -4.67
C SER A 39 21.85 7.69 -4.63
N GLY A 40 22.25 8.22 -5.80
CA GLY A 40 23.16 9.36 -5.88
C GLY A 40 22.55 10.67 -5.33
N CYS A 41 21.23 10.80 -5.35
CA CYS A 41 20.51 12.00 -4.90
C CYS A 41 19.65 11.76 -3.67
N HIS A 42 19.10 10.56 -3.53
CA HIS A 42 18.12 10.19 -2.52
C HIS A 42 18.67 9.13 -1.57
N GLN A 43 18.06 9.03 -0.39
CA GLN A 43 18.35 7.99 0.58
C GLN A 43 17.07 7.34 1.08
N VAL A 44 17.18 6.07 1.43
CA VAL A 44 16.17 5.27 2.13
C VAL A 44 16.80 4.55 3.33
N GLY A 45 15.98 4.08 4.27
CA GLY A 45 16.38 3.34 5.46
C GLY A 45 16.54 4.18 6.73
N PRO A 46 16.88 3.57 7.88
CA PRO A 46 16.81 4.22 9.21
C PRO A 46 17.67 5.48 9.36
N SER A 47 18.78 5.54 8.61
CA SER A 47 19.70 6.67 8.62
C SER A 47 19.51 7.64 7.44
N ALA A 48 18.40 7.54 6.70
CA ALA A 48 18.15 8.39 5.54
C ALA A 48 18.07 9.87 5.93
N ARG A 49 18.73 10.73 5.15
CA ARG A 49 18.74 12.18 5.33
C ARG A 49 18.54 12.86 3.97
N ASN A 50 18.09 14.10 4.00
CA ASN A 50 18.01 14.94 2.81
C ASN A 50 19.42 15.18 2.23
N ARG A 51 19.56 15.07 0.91
CA ARG A 51 20.80 15.31 0.16
C ARG A 51 20.51 16.24 -1.03
N VAL A 52 20.89 15.83 -2.25
CA VAL A 52 20.53 16.52 -3.50
C VAL A 52 19.01 16.48 -3.68
N GLY A 53 18.39 15.34 -3.35
CA GLY A 53 16.95 15.18 -3.20
C GLY A 53 16.54 14.94 -1.73
N PRO A 54 15.24 15.01 -1.41
CA PRO A 54 14.74 14.63 -0.09
C PRO A 54 14.93 13.13 0.16
N GLN A 55 14.94 12.73 1.43
CA GLN A 55 14.83 11.31 1.80
C GLN A 55 13.48 10.73 1.32
N LEU A 56 13.44 9.43 1.04
CA LEU A 56 12.28 8.78 0.41
C LEU A 56 11.55 7.77 1.30
N ASN A 57 11.91 7.64 2.58
CA ASN A 57 11.10 6.86 3.52
C ASN A 57 9.71 7.49 3.67
N GLY A 58 8.68 6.68 3.91
CA GLY A 58 7.30 7.14 4.10
C GLY A 58 6.77 7.93 2.91
N ILE A 59 7.08 7.52 1.68
CA ILE A 59 6.66 8.24 0.48
C ILE A 59 5.18 8.01 0.18
N PHE A 60 4.67 6.79 0.34
CA PHE A 60 3.27 6.49 0.01
C PHE A 60 2.29 7.23 0.93
N GLY A 61 1.22 7.79 0.36
CA GLY A 61 0.23 8.63 1.05
C GLY A 61 0.74 10.02 1.44
N ARG A 62 2.04 10.29 1.33
CA ARG A 62 2.60 11.59 1.72
C ARG A 62 2.29 12.64 0.65
N GLN A 63 1.76 13.78 1.08
CA GLN A 63 1.64 14.97 0.24
C GLN A 63 3.01 15.39 -0.33
N ALA A 64 3.07 15.70 -1.61
CA ALA A 64 4.30 16.13 -2.26
C ALA A 64 4.84 17.43 -1.62
N ALA A 65 6.17 17.57 -1.62
CA ALA A 65 6.88 18.75 -1.12
C ALA A 65 6.79 19.03 0.40
N THR A 66 6.62 17.99 1.22
CA THR A 66 6.44 18.10 2.68
C THR A 66 7.59 17.56 3.54
N VAL A 67 8.65 16.99 2.96
CA VAL A 67 9.77 16.50 3.78
C VAL A 67 10.50 17.67 4.44
N ASP A 68 10.51 17.65 5.77
CA ASP A 68 11.10 18.69 6.60
C ASP A 68 12.58 18.92 6.27
N GLY A 69 12.96 20.20 6.24
CA GLY A 69 14.34 20.61 5.99
C GLY A 69 14.82 20.47 4.54
N PHE A 70 14.00 20.01 3.59
CA PHE A 70 14.35 20.01 2.16
C PHE A 70 13.75 21.21 1.43
N ARG A 71 14.55 21.86 0.56
CA ARG A 71 14.10 23.01 -0.23
C ARG A 71 13.60 22.58 -1.60
N TYR A 72 12.29 22.37 -1.71
CA TYR A 72 11.61 22.02 -2.97
C TYR A 72 11.58 23.16 -4.00
N SER A 73 11.40 22.81 -5.27
CA SER A 73 11.12 23.80 -6.32
C SER A 73 9.73 24.43 -6.13
N ASN A 74 9.54 25.66 -6.61
CA ASN A 74 8.22 26.31 -6.56
C ASN A 74 7.15 25.50 -7.30
N ALA A 75 7.53 24.75 -8.34
CA ALA A 75 6.61 23.87 -9.04
C ALA A 75 6.13 22.72 -8.15
N PHE A 76 7.06 22.07 -7.44
CA PHE A 76 6.73 20.98 -6.52
C PHE A 76 5.87 21.43 -5.35
N GLN A 77 6.20 22.59 -4.74
CA GLN A 77 5.39 23.17 -3.66
C GLN A 77 3.96 23.46 -4.13
N ARG A 78 3.79 24.01 -5.34
CA ARG A 78 2.45 24.24 -5.92
C ARG A 78 1.70 22.95 -6.24
N ALA A 79 2.40 21.90 -6.67
CA ALA A 79 1.78 20.61 -6.94
C ALA A 79 1.23 20.00 -5.64
N GLY A 80 2.05 19.96 -4.59
CA GLY A 80 1.61 19.51 -3.26
C GLY A 80 0.43 20.33 -2.74
N ALA A 81 0.50 21.66 -2.80
CA ALA A 81 -0.61 22.54 -2.37
C ALA A 81 -1.91 22.39 -3.20
N LYS A 82 -1.85 21.76 -4.37
CA LYS A 82 -3.01 21.41 -5.20
C LYS A 82 -3.53 19.99 -4.97
N GLY A 83 -2.99 19.27 -3.99
CA GLY A 83 -3.40 17.92 -3.64
C GLY A 83 -2.58 16.82 -4.32
N LEU A 84 -1.39 17.10 -4.85
CA LEU A 84 -0.51 16.00 -5.27
C LEU A 84 -0.05 15.25 -4.03
N GLU A 85 -0.46 13.99 -3.95
CA GLU A 85 -0.03 13.00 -2.97
C GLU A 85 0.62 11.84 -3.70
N TRP A 86 1.50 11.13 -3.02
CA TRP A 86 2.21 10.02 -3.61
C TRP A 86 1.44 8.73 -3.41
N HIS A 87 0.61 8.39 -4.38
CA HIS A 87 0.07 7.04 -4.52
C HIS A 87 0.73 6.34 -5.71
N ILE A 88 0.31 5.11 -6.00
CA ILE A 88 0.95 4.25 -7.00
C ILE A 88 0.94 4.91 -8.38
N ASP A 89 -0.21 5.42 -8.79
CA ASP A 89 -0.42 6.00 -10.12
C ASP A 89 0.37 7.30 -10.28
N GLU A 90 0.38 8.17 -9.28
CA GLU A 90 1.14 9.42 -9.29
C GLU A 90 2.65 9.15 -9.25
N LEU A 91 3.08 8.15 -8.48
CA LEU A 91 4.49 7.78 -8.40
C LEU A 91 4.94 7.12 -9.70
N ASP A 92 4.14 6.24 -10.31
CA ASP A 92 4.43 5.65 -11.62
C ASP A 92 4.55 6.73 -12.70
N ALA A 93 3.55 7.61 -12.81
CA ALA A 93 3.56 8.73 -13.76
C ALA A 93 4.76 9.66 -13.54
N PHE A 94 5.13 9.91 -12.27
CA PHE A 94 6.29 10.72 -11.95
C PHE A 94 7.60 10.02 -12.32
N LEU A 95 7.72 8.71 -12.08
CA LEU A 95 8.89 7.91 -12.42
C LEU A 95 9.03 7.74 -13.94
N GLU A 96 7.93 7.67 -14.69
CA GLU A 96 7.94 7.66 -16.15
C GLU A 96 8.47 8.98 -16.71
N ASN A 97 7.95 10.11 -16.22
CA ASN A 97 8.39 11.44 -16.68
C ASN A 97 8.17 12.56 -15.63
N PRO A 98 9.20 12.85 -14.81
CA PRO A 98 9.08 13.84 -13.74
C PRO A 98 8.70 15.24 -14.21
N LYS A 99 9.20 15.63 -15.39
CA LYS A 99 8.98 16.98 -15.94
C LYS A 99 7.62 17.14 -16.58
N GLN A 100 6.98 16.04 -16.96
CA GLN A 100 5.62 16.04 -17.48
C GLN A 100 4.60 16.15 -16.34
N LEU A 101 4.75 15.37 -15.27
CA LEU A 101 3.85 15.44 -14.12
C LEU A 101 4.04 16.75 -13.34
N VAL A 102 5.29 17.18 -13.10
CA VAL A 102 5.59 18.42 -12.38
C VAL A 102 6.49 19.34 -13.22
N PRO A 103 5.93 20.09 -14.18
CA PRO A 103 6.69 21.04 -15.00
C PRO A 103 7.39 22.10 -14.14
N GLY A 104 8.72 22.16 -14.25
CA GLY A 104 9.57 23.03 -13.42
C GLY A 104 10.07 22.37 -12.13
N THR A 105 9.95 21.04 -12.00
CA THR A 105 10.72 20.27 -11.02
C THR A 105 12.23 20.54 -11.15
N ARG A 106 12.93 20.56 -10.02
CA ARG A 106 14.40 20.66 -9.96
C ARG A 106 15.08 19.29 -10.06
N MET A 107 14.32 18.20 -10.00
CA MET A 107 14.84 16.85 -10.20
C MET A 107 15.22 16.67 -11.68
N SER A 108 16.52 16.46 -11.94
CA SER A 108 17.06 16.35 -13.30
C SER A 108 16.96 14.94 -13.89
N PHE A 109 16.10 14.09 -13.32
CA PHE A 109 15.90 12.72 -13.75
C PHE A 109 15.14 12.68 -15.09
N ARG A 110 15.56 11.77 -15.99
CA ARG A 110 14.95 11.64 -17.33
C ARG A 110 13.66 10.82 -17.33
N GLY A 111 13.45 10.01 -16.29
CA GLY A 111 12.36 9.04 -16.21
C GLY A 111 12.82 7.62 -16.56
N ILE A 112 11.92 6.66 -16.34
CA ILE A 112 12.08 5.23 -16.62
C ILE A 112 10.93 4.82 -17.56
N SER A 113 11.25 4.57 -18.83
CA SER A 113 10.22 4.26 -19.83
C SER A 113 9.67 2.84 -19.69
N ASP A 114 10.46 1.92 -19.15
CA ASP A 114 10.04 0.54 -18.92
C ASP A 114 9.10 0.46 -17.71
N GLU A 115 7.88 -0.03 -17.94
CA GLU A 115 6.85 -0.14 -16.90
C GLU A 115 7.21 -1.17 -15.82
N GLY A 116 7.85 -2.28 -16.21
CA GLY A 116 8.30 -3.30 -15.26
C GLY A 116 9.36 -2.75 -14.30
N GLU A 117 10.37 -2.04 -14.82
CA GLU A 117 11.38 -1.39 -13.97
C GLU A 117 10.78 -0.35 -13.02
N ARG A 118 9.70 0.35 -13.43
CA ARG A 118 8.98 1.26 -12.53
C ARG A 118 8.22 0.49 -11.45
N ALA A 119 7.49 -0.56 -11.83
CA ALA A 119 6.76 -1.40 -10.89
C ALA A 119 7.69 -2.02 -9.84
N ASP A 120 8.85 -2.54 -10.27
CA ASP A 120 9.89 -3.08 -9.39
C ASP A 120 10.43 -2.00 -8.44
N LEU A 121 10.77 -0.81 -8.94
CA LEU A 121 11.24 0.32 -8.12
C LEU A 121 10.19 0.77 -7.09
N ILE A 122 8.92 0.83 -7.49
CA ILE A 122 7.80 1.15 -6.60
C ILE A 122 7.69 0.07 -5.51
N ALA A 123 7.79 -1.21 -5.87
CA ALA A 123 7.80 -2.32 -4.91
C ALA A 123 8.96 -2.22 -3.91
N TYR A 124 10.16 -1.84 -4.36
CA TYR A 124 11.29 -1.59 -3.47
C TYR A 124 11.07 -0.39 -2.52
N LEU A 125 10.62 0.75 -3.04
CA LEU A 125 10.39 1.96 -2.23
C LEU A 125 9.32 1.76 -1.15
N ARG A 126 8.37 0.85 -1.37
CA ARG A 126 7.36 0.49 -0.37
C ARG A 126 7.97 -0.10 0.89
N GLN A 127 9.08 -0.82 0.80
CA GLN A 127 9.76 -1.39 1.97
C GLN A 127 10.27 -0.32 2.95
N TYR A 128 10.35 0.94 2.52
CA TYR A 128 10.80 2.07 3.32
C TYR A 128 9.69 3.05 3.68
N SER A 129 8.45 2.72 3.37
CA SER A 129 7.30 3.49 3.84
C SER A 129 6.65 2.77 5.00
N ASP A 130 6.20 3.54 5.99
CA ASP A 130 5.46 3.00 7.11
C ASP A 130 4.19 2.35 6.52
N SER A 131 4.12 1.02 6.59
CA SER A 131 3.08 0.11 6.08
C SER A 131 2.82 0.04 4.57
N PRO A 132 3.07 -1.10 3.92
CA PRO A 132 2.68 -1.35 2.53
C PRO A 132 1.20 -1.74 2.46
N ALA A 133 0.29 -0.78 2.31
CA ALA A 133 -1.07 -1.10 1.86
C ALA A 133 -1.27 -0.54 0.45
N ASN A 134 -1.36 -1.47 -0.49
CA ASN A 134 -1.80 -1.27 -1.87
C ASN A 134 -3.27 -0.86 -1.91
N ILE A 135 -3.58 0.41 -1.66
CA ILE A 135 -4.88 0.94 -2.09
C ILE A 135 -4.73 2.40 -2.50
N PRO A 136 -5.15 2.77 -3.73
CA PRO A 136 -5.16 4.16 -4.17
C PRO A 136 -5.98 5.11 -3.28
N GLU A 137 -6.89 4.58 -2.44
CA GLU A 137 -7.83 5.37 -1.64
C GLU A 137 -7.66 5.30 -0.10
N ALA A 138 -6.69 4.59 0.46
CA ALA A 138 -6.52 4.51 1.92
C ALA A 138 -5.33 5.32 2.43
N ASP A 139 -5.61 6.22 3.37
CA ASP A 139 -4.60 6.81 4.24
C ASP A 139 -3.78 5.72 4.96
N PRO A 140 -2.48 5.95 5.22
CA PRO A 140 -1.57 4.93 5.76
C PRO A 140 -2.13 4.32 7.05
N THR A 141 -2.42 3.02 6.99
CA THR A 141 -3.08 2.28 8.07
C THR A 141 -2.13 1.80 9.15
N ALA A 142 -0.81 1.97 8.99
CA ALA A 142 0.10 1.92 10.13
C ALA A 142 1.28 2.89 10.11
N MET A 143 1.35 3.69 11.17
CA MET A 143 2.55 4.39 11.62
C MET A 143 3.24 3.52 12.67
N ALA A 144 4.54 3.30 12.57
CA ALA A 144 5.28 2.43 13.50
C ALA A 144 5.26 2.92 14.96
N THR A 145 5.02 4.21 15.19
CA THR A 145 4.84 4.80 16.53
C THR A 145 4.07 6.12 16.43
N ASP A 146 2.75 6.05 16.27
CA ASP A 146 1.84 7.18 16.52
C ASP A 146 1.29 7.18 17.96
N HIS A 147 1.42 6.07 18.68
CA HIS A 147 1.10 5.92 20.09
C HIS A 147 1.94 4.83 20.76
N GLU A 148 2.18 4.97 22.06
CA GLU A 148 2.85 3.95 22.87
C GLU A 148 1.85 2.83 23.22
N VAL A 149 2.17 1.60 22.83
CA VAL A 149 1.53 0.38 23.34
C VAL A 149 2.36 -0.14 24.50
N ALA A 150 1.71 -0.55 25.58
CA ALA A 150 2.41 -0.98 26.78
C ALA A 150 3.29 -2.23 26.47
N PRO A 151 4.54 -2.30 26.99
CA PRO A 151 5.46 -3.39 26.63
C PRO A 151 4.96 -4.79 26.99
N ASP A 152 4.10 -4.91 28.00
CA ASP A 152 3.43 -6.15 28.40
C ASP A 152 2.40 -6.62 27.38
N ILE A 153 1.69 -5.69 26.72
CA ILE A 153 0.79 -5.99 25.60
C ILE A 153 1.58 -6.50 24.38
N LEU A 154 2.68 -5.84 24.02
CA LEU A 154 3.52 -6.27 22.90
C LEU A 154 4.23 -7.61 23.15
N ALA A 155 4.41 -7.97 24.43
CA ALA A 155 4.98 -9.26 24.82
C ALA A 155 3.97 -10.42 24.84
N LEU A 156 2.69 -10.15 24.60
CA LEU A 156 1.67 -11.21 24.52
C LEU A 156 1.96 -12.12 23.33
N VAL A 157 2.05 -13.42 23.60
CA VAL A 157 2.18 -14.43 22.55
C VAL A 157 0.79 -14.90 22.16
N GLY A 158 0.38 -14.59 20.92
CA GLY A 158 -0.91 -14.98 20.37
C GLY A 158 -1.03 -16.48 20.11
N ASP A 159 -2.21 -17.04 20.37
CA ASP A 159 -2.58 -18.39 19.93
C ASP A 159 -3.15 -18.32 18.49
N PRO A 160 -2.46 -18.85 17.47
CA PRO A 160 -2.91 -18.77 16.08
C PRO A 160 -4.18 -19.58 15.80
N GLU A 161 -4.47 -20.66 16.54
CA GLU A 161 -5.72 -21.42 16.37
C GLU A 161 -6.91 -20.61 16.90
N TYR A 162 -6.69 -19.89 18.00
CA TYR A 162 -7.69 -18.96 18.51
C TYR A 162 -7.86 -17.74 17.59
N GLY A 163 -6.76 -17.23 17.02
CA GLY A 163 -6.79 -16.18 16.01
C GLY A 163 -7.59 -16.59 14.77
N GLU A 164 -7.41 -17.82 14.28
CA GLU A 164 -8.19 -18.37 13.16
C GLU A 164 -9.69 -18.35 13.48
N TYR A 165 -10.08 -18.80 14.67
CA TYR A 165 -11.48 -18.78 15.10
C TYR A 165 -12.08 -17.36 15.10
N LEU A 166 -11.33 -16.38 15.61
CA LEU A 166 -11.74 -14.97 15.65
C LEU A 166 -11.75 -14.31 14.27
N SER A 167 -10.95 -14.81 13.33
CA SER A 167 -10.71 -14.17 12.03
C SER A 167 -11.94 -14.11 11.13
N SER A 168 -12.94 -14.97 11.34
CA SER A 168 -14.15 -15.06 10.49
C SER A 168 -14.83 -13.71 10.22
N GLU A 169 -14.90 -12.86 11.25
CA GLU A 169 -15.47 -11.51 11.18
C GLU A 169 -14.56 -10.55 10.40
N CYS A 170 -13.25 -10.68 10.56
CA CYS A 170 -12.25 -9.91 9.82
C CYS A 170 -12.31 -10.27 8.34
N THR A 171 -12.41 -11.57 8.02
CA THR A 171 -12.36 -12.08 6.65
C THR A 171 -13.57 -11.76 5.79
N THR A 172 -14.65 -11.27 6.41
CA THR A 172 -15.81 -10.74 5.70
C THR A 172 -15.46 -9.46 4.93
N CYS A 173 -14.48 -8.70 5.42
CA CYS A 173 -14.00 -7.47 4.81
C CYS A 173 -12.56 -7.61 4.31
N HIS A 174 -11.66 -8.11 5.16
CA HIS A 174 -10.24 -8.27 4.91
C HIS A 174 -9.96 -9.66 4.35
N ARG A 175 -9.88 -9.75 3.03
CA ARG A 175 -9.81 -11.03 2.33
C ARG A 175 -8.52 -11.79 2.65
N VAL A 176 -8.62 -13.12 2.74
CA VAL A 176 -7.49 -14.02 3.06
C VAL A 176 -6.55 -14.27 1.88
N ASP A 177 -6.98 -13.93 0.67
CA ASP A 177 -6.21 -14.05 -0.56
C ASP A 177 -5.20 -12.89 -0.74
N GLY A 178 -5.12 -11.99 0.25
CA GLY A 178 -4.25 -10.83 0.22
C GLY A 178 -4.72 -9.73 -0.73
N GLN A 179 -5.91 -9.86 -1.34
CA GLN A 179 -6.48 -8.80 -2.18
C GLN A 179 -6.88 -7.60 -1.33
N ASP A 180 -6.67 -6.42 -1.92
CA ASP A 180 -6.69 -5.14 -1.22
C ASP A 180 -7.70 -4.15 -1.83
N ALA A 181 -8.52 -4.57 -2.79
CA ALA A 181 -9.48 -3.71 -3.50
C ALA A 181 -10.49 -3.01 -2.56
N GLY A 182 -10.15 -1.79 -2.13
CA GLY A 182 -10.96 -0.92 -1.25
C GLY A 182 -10.93 -1.28 0.24
N ILE A 183 -10.42 -2.44 0.63
CA ILE A 183 -10.24 -2.87 2.03
C ILE A 183 -8.84 -3.46 2.16
N PRO A 184 -7.99 -2.97 3.08
CA PRO A 184 -6.60 -3.37 3.13
C PRO A 184 -6.45 -4.84 3.48
N SER A 185 -5.50 -5.52 2.83
CA SER A 185 -5.03 -6.83 3.27
C SER A 185 -4.39 -6.72 4.66
N ILE A 186 -4.72 -7.68 5.52
CA ILE A 186 -4.13 -7.85 6.85
C ILE A 186 -3.28 -9.11 6.94
N VAL A 187 -3.12 -9.80 5.81
CA VAL A 187 -2.41 -11.07 5.66
C VAL A 187 -0.90 -10.82 5.60
N LEU A 188 -0.11 -11.69 6.24
CA LEU A 188 1.35 -11.64 6.31
C LEU A 188 1.90 -10.34 6.96
N TRP A 189 1.08 -9.67 7.77
CA TRP A 189 1.55 -8.56 8.59
C TRP A 189 2.48 -9.07 9.70
N PRO A 190 3.60 -8.38 10.02
CA PRO A 190 4.34 -8.65 11.24
C PRO A 190 3.40 -8.56 12.46
N GLU A 191 3.53 -9.50 13.40
CA GLU A 191 2.63 -9.59 14.55
C GLU A 191 2.60 -8.27 15.36
N GLU A 192 3.78 -7.69 15.59
CA GLU A 192 3.94 -6.42 16.32
C GLU A 192 3.20 -5.27 15.64
N ASP A 193 3.29 -5.15 14.31
CA ASP A 193 2.64 -4.08 13.54
C ASP A 193 1.11 -4.20 13.59
N PHE A 194 0.59 -5.43 13.52
CA PHE A 194 -0.84 -5.70 13.67
C PHE A 194 -1.34 -5.29 15.07
N VAL A 195 -0.60 -5.69 16.12
CA VAL A 195 -0.93 -5.32 17.50
C VAL A 195 -0.95 -3.81 17.65
N ILE A 196 0.11 -3.11 17.21
CA ILE A 196 0.17 -1.64 17.24
C ILE A 196 -1.03 -1.03 16.52
N ALA A 197 -1.35 -1.49 15.31
CA ALA A 197 -2.45 -0.91 14.54
C ALA A 197 -3.82 -1.09 15.22
N MET A 198 -4.10 -2.28 15.74
CA MET A 198 -5.35 -2.56 16.43
C MET A 198 -5.48 -1.75 17.71
N HIS A 199 -4.39 -1.56 18.45
CA HIS A 199 -4.38 -0.69 19.63
C HIS A 199 -4.56 0.79 19.26
N ALA A 200 -4.05 1.24 18.11
CA ALA A 200 -4.26 2.60 17.63
C ALA A 200 -5.76 2.87 17.36
N TYR A 201 -6.44 1.93 16.71
CA TYR A 201 -7.88 2.00 16.46
C TYR A 201 -8.69 1.86 17.75
N LYS A 202 -8.30 0.95 18.66
CA LYS A 202 -8.95 0.77 19.97
C LYS A 202 -8.87 2.04 20.81
N ALA A 203 -7.71 2.71 20.81
CA ALA A 203 -7.46 3.96 21.51
C ALA A 203 -7.98 5.21 20.77
N LYS A 204 -8.46 5.05 19.53
CA LYS A 204 -8.87 6.14 18.63
C LYS A 204 -7.77 7.15 18.32
N VAL A 205 -6.51 6.72 18.39
CA VAL A 205 -5.38 7.47 17.84
C VAL A 205 -5.46 7.47 16.32
N ARG A 206 -5.86 6.34 15.74
CA ARG A 206 -6.30 6.25 14.34
C ARG A 206 -7.82 6.35 14.29
N GLU A 207 -8.30 7.40 13.63
CA GLU A 207 -9.73 7.59 13.40
C GLU A 207 -10.17 6.85 12.13
N HIS A 208 -10.98 5.80 12.31
CA HIS A 208 -11.70 5.13 11.25
C HIS A 208 -12.96 4.45 11.82
N PRO A 209 -14.18 4.94 11.52
CA PRO A 209 -15.41 4.54 12.20
C PRO A 209 -15.64 3.03 12.32
N VAL A 210 -15.33 2.26 11.27
CA VAL A 210 -15.45 0.79 11.27
C VAL A 210 -14.38 0.15 12.16
N MET A 211 -13.10 0.41 11.91
CA MET A 211 -12.01 -0.20 12.68
C MET A 211 -11.99 0.24 14.15
N ASN A 212 -12.43 1.45 14.50
CA ASN A 212 -12.61 1.80 15.92
C ASN A 212 -13.68 0.93 16.60
N MET A 213 -14.77 0.58 15.88
CA MET A 213 -15.81 -0.31 16.39
C MET A 213 -15.30 -1.75 16.51
N VAL A 214 -14.58 -2.25 15.49
CA VAL A 214 -14.00 -3.59 15.47
C VAL A 214 -12.91 -3.75 16.53
N ALA A 215 -11.95 -2.83 16.61
CA ALA A 215 -10.87 -2.90 17.60
C ALA A 215 -11.39 -2.65 19.03
N GLY A 216 -12.43 -1.82 19.18
CA GLY A 216 -13.03 -1.51 20.47
C GLY A 216 -13.65 -2.72 21.18
N ARG A 217 -14.05 -3.76 20.44
CA ARG A 217 -14.65 -4.99 21.01
C ARG A 217 -13.65 -6.08 21.39
N LEU A 218 -12.39 -5.97 20.95
CA LEU A 218 -11.37 -7.01 21.15
C LEU A 218 -10.59 -6.82 22.46
N SER A 219 -10.22 -7.89 23.14
CA SER A 219 -9.22 -7.86 24.22
C SER A 219 -7.79 -7.80 23.66
N ASP A 220 -6.82 -7.54 24.52
CA ASP A 220 -5.41 -7.48 24.12
C ASP A 220 -4.90 -8.88 23.70
N GLU A 221 -5.38 -9.94 24.36
CA GLU A 221 -5.10 -11.33 23.98
C GLU A 221 -5.77 -11.73 22.66
N GLU A 222 -6.98 -11.25 22.39
CA GLU A 222 -7.66 -11.48 21.11
C GLU A 222 -6.93 -10.78 19.96
N ILE A 223 -6.43 -9.56 20.19
CA ILE A 223 -5.58 -8.84 19.21
C ILE A 223 -4.29 -9.61 18.96
N ALA A 224 -3.60 -10.09 19.99
CA ALA A 224 -2.39 -10.89 19.85
C ALA A 224 -2.65 -12.21 19.09
N ALA A 225 -3.74 -12.91 19.39
CA ALA A 225 -4.14 -14.14 18.70
C ALA A 225 -4.41 -13.90 17.19
N LEU A 226 -5.15 -12.85 16.86
CA LEU A 226 -5.40 -12.43 15.47
C LEU A 226 -4.10 -12.08 14.75
N ALA A 227 -3.17 -11.37 15.42
CA ALA A 227 -1.86 -11.04 14.88
C ALA A 227 -1.07 -12.31 14.52
N ALA A 228 -0.98 -13.27 15.45
CA ALA A 228 -0.27 -14.52 15.27
C ALA A 228 -0.85 -15.39 14.15
N TYR A 229 -2.17 -15.34 13.94
CA TYR A 229 -2.84 -16.00 12.82
C TYR A 229 -2.51 -15.31 11.49
N PHE A 230 -2.83 -14.02 11.36
CA PHE A 230 -2.70 -13.29 10.11
C PHE A 230 -1.27 -13.16 9.61
N ALA A 231 -0.28 -13.14 10.51
CA ALA A 231 1.14 -13.17 10.16
C ALA A 231 1.57 -14.44 9.41
N LYS A 232 0.79 -15.52 9.50
CA LYS A 232 1.16 -16.86 9.01
C LYS A 232 0.24 -17.38 7.91
N ILE A 233 -0.84 -16.69 7.57
CA ILE A 233 -1.72 -17.17 6.52
C ILE A 233 -1.05 -16.94 5.17
N GLU A 234 -0.80 -18.02 4.43
CA GLU A 234 -0.35 -17.94 3.04
C GLU A 234 -1.54 -17.53 2.16
N SER A 235 -1.33 -16.58 1.25
CA SER A 235 -2.35 -16.19 0.26
C SER A 235 -2.74 -17.42 -0.58
N GLN A 236 -4.02 -17.81 -0.52
CA GLN A 236 -4.59 -18.93 -1.27
C GLN A 236 -4.98 -18.54 -2.70
#